data_AF-A7SHV8-F1
#
_entry.id   AF-A7SHV8-F1
#
_cell.length_a   1.000
_cell.length_b   1.000
_cell.length_c   1.000
_cell.angle_alpha   90.00
_cell.angle_beta   90.00
_cell.angle_gamma   90.00
#
_symmetry.space_group_name_H-M   'P 1'
#
loop_
_entity.id
_entity.type
_entity.pdbx_description
1 polymer ?
#
loop_
_entity_poly.entity_id
_entity_poly.type
_entity_poly.pdbx_seq_one_letter_code
_entity_poly.pdbx_strand_id
1 'polypeptide(L)'
;MAAREPRSIVTISTIFLQFCVLCTSDLDPRLRIPKCYKQEGGCERAKHEKTFGGPCMVGRAGGVTKLDPVKVGHVEEIDVGDKVVKITTRAMKPPVFEIPNFLSDEECDFFINYAKHKRMMFSEARGGLTLKEQVDVPKIRHGRAKGIVSIFSGWDTNNDGFITVDEVLAFARKYYYMQLKEPELRKLLRRIKAHELDDDVITKEEFEKMDTQAIDDAMLALGLTHPRYRHRLSEQTWINQRLMKRTPILETIQARLIKLTGLTKEIIYGSERIQVVRYTKFGHYHAHYDSETHKRTDVPCCHLMQDPKKLFTYQNPCRICRYLTVLYYLNDVEDGGETAFPVADNYMEMTRGIHDYFNMNENCKTSNLVIKPRRGLAVMWYNHMRDEATGWMGAMDDYSLHGGCEVGRTKGGGGGTTICEMKPRDGWEPWMTIAYMGGARWAVLRGEGVVFSGEKWIANSWITAPYADGAYMGSLWLRNITFIDDI
;
A
#
# COMPACT_ATOMS: atom_id res chain seq x y z
N MET A 1 62.37 -15.80 23.29
CA MET A 1 62.88 -15.53 21.93
C MET A 1 63.09 -16.84 21.21
N ALA A 2 62.16 -17.26 20.36
CA ALA A 2 62.39 -18.30 19.35
C ALA A 2 61.27 -18.15 18.32
N ALA A 3 61.62 -17.57 17.17
CA ALA A 3 60.73 -17.34 16.04
C ALA A 3 60.75 -18.55 15.10
N ARG A 4 59.59 -18.88 14.51
CA ARG A 4 59.51 -19.57 13.21
C ARG A 4 58.35 -18.99 12.40
N GLU A 5 58.71 -18.30 11.32
CA GLU A 5 57.88 -18.08 10.13
C GLU A 5 57.68 -19.41 9.35
N PRO A 6 56.81 -19.40 8.33
CA PRO A 6 57.39 -19.29 6.99
C PRO A 6 56.67 -18.33 6.02
N ARG A 7 57.53 -17.53 5.39
CA ARG A 7 57.62 -16.99 4.02
C ARG A 7 56.60 -17.38 2.94
N SER A 8 56.20 -16.32 2.24
CA SER A 8 55.79 -16.17 0.83
C SER A 8 56.90 -16.45 -0.21
N ILE A 9 56.51 -16.64 -1.49
CA ILE A 9 57.06 -16.06 -2.77
C ILE A 9 56.66 -16.99 -3.95
N VAL A 10 55.72 -16.60 -4.83
CA VAL A 10 55.86 -15.83 -6.11
C VAL A 10 56.53 -16.67 -7.21
N THR A 11 55.94 -16.85 -8.41
CA THR A 11 56.31 -16.08 -9.63
C THR A 11 55.46 -16.44 -10.89
N ILE A 12 55.13 -15.40 -11.67
CA ILE A 12 55.30 -15.22 -13.15
C ILE A 12 54.47 -16.12 -14.10
N SER A 13 53.97 -15.72 -15.27
CA SER A 13 53.70 -14.47 -15.98
C SER A 13 52.92 -14.84 -17.24
N THR A 14 52.30 -13.82 -17.81
CA THR A 14 51.52 -13.68 -19.05
C THR A 14 52.17 -14.16 -20.37
N ILE A 15 51.28 -14.50 -21.33
CA ILE A 15 51.39 -14.49 -22.82
C ILE A 15 51.90 -15.78 -23.50
N PHE A 16 51.03 -16.45 -24.28
CA PHE A 16 51.18 -16.61 -25.74
C PHE A 16 49.90 -17.21 -26.40
N LEU A 17 49.73 -16.83 -27.66
CA LEU A 17 48.59 -16.88 -28.56
C LEU A 17 48.15 -18.28 -29.08
N GLN A 18 46.91 -18.31 -29.59
CA GLN A 18 46.43 -18.96 -30.84
C GLN A 18 45.64 -20.29 -30.83
N PHE A 19 44.42 -20.15 -31.38
CA PHE A 19 43.69 -21.01 -32.32
C PHE A 19 42.95 -22.30 -31.87
N CYS A 20 41.68 -22.32 -32.30
CA CYS A 20 40.87 -23.46 -32.75
C CYS A 20 40.42 -24.52 -31.74
N VAL A 21 39.12 -24.51 -31.38
CA VAL A 21 38.25 -25.69 -31.54
C VAL A 21 36.83 -25.24 -31.96
N LEU A 22 36.49 -25.54 -33.21
CA LEU A 22 35.13 -25.72 -33.71
C LEU A 22 34.81 -27.23 -33.72
N CYS A 23 33.52 -27.53 -33.59
CA CYS A 23 32.81 -28.80 -33.83
C CYS A 23 32.80 -29.85 -32.70
N THR A 24 31.69 -30.53 -32.35
CA THR A 24 30.29 -30.58 -32.84
C THR A 24 29.47 -31.50 -31.91
N SER A 25 28.12 -31.32 -31.90
CA SER A 25 27.03 -32.33 -31.68
C SER A 25 27.01 -33.13 -30.35
N ASP A 26 25.95 -33.14 -29.55
CA ASP A 26 24.57 -33.49 -29.90
C ASP A 26 23.51 -32.86 -28.97
N LEU A 27 22.43 -32.40 -29.60
CA LEU A 27 21.13 -32.07 -29.00
C LEU A 27 20.39 -33.37 -28.66
N ASP A 28 19.94 -33.57 -27.42
CA ASP A 28 18.91 -34.58 -27.12
C ASP A 28 17.52 -34.01 -27.44
N PRO A 29 16.76 -34.55 -28.42
CA PRO A 29 15.44 -34.07 -28.78
C PRO A 29 14.29 -34.64 -27.90
N ARG A 30 14.56 -35.23 -26.73
CA ARG A 30 13.50 -35.91 -25.92
C ARG A 30 12.98 -35.17 -24.69
N LEU A 31 13.33 -33.90 -24.46
CA LEU A 31 12.64 -33.07 -23.46
C LEU A 31 11.30 -32.56 -24.01
N ARG A 32 10.35 -33.48 -24.18
CA ARG A 32 8.93 -33.15 -24.39
C ARG A 32 8.35 -32.65 -23.08
N ILE A 33 8.05 -31.36 -23.04
CA ILE A 33 7.12 -30.73 -22.08
C ILE A 33 5.83 -31.57 -22.07
N PRO A 34 5.33 -32.07 -20.92
CA PRO A 34 4.07 -32.79 -20.89
C PRO A 34 2.93 -31.81 -21.22
N LYS A 35 2.35 -31.95 -22.41
CA LYS A 35 1.01 -31.43 -22.71
C LYS A 35 0.02 -32.31 -21.95
N CYS A 36 -0.68 -31.75 -20.96
CA CYS A 36 -1.83 -32.42 -20.36
C CYS A 36 -2.95 -32.49 -21.41
N TYR A 37 -3.16 -33.68 -21.98
CA TYR A 37 -4.39 -33.99 -22.72
C TYR A 37 -5.43 -34.52 -21.74
N LYS A 38 -6.63 -33.95 -21.82
CA LYS A 38 -7.86 -34.52 -21.25
C LYS A 38 -8.17 -35.82 -21.98
N GLN A 39 -8.20 -36.95 -21.29
CA GLN A 39 -8.97 -38.11 -21.70
C GLN A 39 -9.39 -38.93 -20.47
N GLU A 40 -10.48 -39.67 -20.67
CA GLU A 40 -11.46 -40.15 -19.71
C GLU A 40 -10.95 -41.25 -18.77
N GLY A 41 -11.51 -41.28 -17.55
CA GLY A 41 -11.67 -42.51 -16.77
C GLY A 41 -10.44 -43.08 -16.06
N GLY A 42 -10.43 -42.97 -14.72
CA GLY A 42 -9.71 -43.89 -13.83
C GLY A 42 -8.32 -43.44 -13.37
N CYS A 43 -8.20 -43.11 -12.07
CA CYS A 43 -6.90 -43.07 -11.41
C CYS A 43 -6.42 -44.50 -11.15
N GLU A 44 -5.54 -45.04 -12.02
CA GLU A 44 -4.76 -46.21 -11.67
C GLU A 44 -3.62 -45.83 -10.70
N ARG A 45 -3.53 -46.57 -9.60
CA ARG A 45 -2.43 -46.53 -8.63
C ARG A 45 -1.11 -46.92 -9.31
N ALA A 46 -0.35 -45.94 -9.78
CA ALA A 46 1.04 -46.11 -10.19
C ALA A 46 2.00 -45.71 -9.05
N LYS A 47 2.83 -46.69 -8.70
CA LYS A 47 3.90 -46.75 -7.69
C LYS A 47 4.57 -45.41 -7.31
N HIS A 48 4.51 -45.12 -6.02
CA HIS A 48 5.25 -44.06 -5.33
C HIS A 48 6.77 -44.20 -5.50
N GLU A 49 7.40 -43.27 -6.22
CA GLU A 49 8.76 -42.83 -5.89
C GLU A 49 8.67 -41.77 -4.78
N LYS A 50 9.41 -42.02 -3.70
CA LYS A 50 9.45 -41.19 -2.49
C LYS A 50 10.31 -39.94 -2.74
N THR A 51 9.75 -38.90 -3.35
CA THR A 51 10.17 -37.49 -3.17
C THR A 51 9.05 -36.58 -3.68
N PHE A 52 8.59 -35.65 -2.83
CA PHE A 52 7.43 -34.76 -3.03
C PHE A 52 6.03 -35.35 -2.81
N GLY A 53 5.79 -35.90 -1.61
CA GLY A 53 4.45 -36.05 -1.04
C GLY A 53 3.93 -34.74 -0.45
N GLY A 54 3.73 -33.71 -1.28
CA GLY A 54 2.83 -32.60 -0.92
C GLY A 54 1.38 -33.06 -1.12
N PRO A 55 0.41 -32.57 -0.33
CA PRO A 55 -1.00 -32.93 -0.55
C PRO A 55 -1.39 -32.62 -1.99
N CYS A 56 -2.17 -33.52 -2.62
CA CYS A 56 -2.82 -33.25 -3.89
C CYS A 56 -3.53 -31.91 -3.76
N MET A 57 -3.01 -30.88 -4.42
CA MET A 57 -3.63 -29.56 -4.42
C MET A 57 -4.98 -29.72 -5.11
N VAL A 58 -6.06 -29.82 -4.34
CA VAL A 58 -7.40 -29.55 -4.85
C VAL A 58 -7.31 -28.11 -5.34
N GLY A 59 -7.19 -27.93 -6.67
CA GLY A 59 -7.29 -26.61 -7.27
C GLY A 59 -8.54 -25.94 -6.71
N ARG A 60 -8.49 -24.63 -6.45
CA ARG A 60 -9.60 -23.86 -5.89
C ARG A 60 -10.87 -24.14 -6.72
N ALA A 61 -11.68 -25.11 -6.30
CA ALA A 61 -12.67 -25.75 -7.19
C ALA A 61 -13.95 -24.92 -7.31
N GLY A 62 -14.18 -24.02 -6.34
CA GLY A 62 -15.14 -22.92 -6.45
C GLY A 62 -14.39 -21.64 -6.77
N GLY A 63 -14.92 -20.85 -7.71
CA GLY A 63 -14.46 -19.49 -7.97
C GLY A 63 -14.59 -18.58 -6.73
N VAL A 64 -14.46 -17.27 -6.93
CA VAL A 64 -14.65 -16.31 -5.83
C VAL A 64 -16.12 -16.05 -5.57
N THR A 65 -16.48 -15.86 -4.30
CA THR A 65 -17.81 -15.43 -3.87
C THR A 65 -17.86 -13.91 -3.78
N LYS A 66 -19.06 -13.33 -3.93
CA LYS A 66 -19.32 -11.90 -3.71
C LYS A 66 -20.63 -11.77 -2.95
N LEU A 67 -20.61 -11.14 -1.79
CA LEU A 67 -21.80 -10.86 -1.00
C LEU A 67 -22.69 -9.86 -1.76
N ASP A 68 -23.99 -10.12 -1.82
CA ASP A 68 -24.94 -9.23 -2.49
C ASP A 68 -25.26 -8.05 -1.56
N PRO A 69 -24.96 -6.80 -1.97
CA PRO A 69 -25.26 -5.63 -1.15
C PRO A 69 -26.76 -5.33 -1.01
N VAL A 70 -27.63 -5.89 -1.86
CA VAL A 70 -29.10 -5.68 -1.90
C VAL A 70 -29.51 -4.21 -2.13
N LYS A 71 -29.34 -3.34 -1.13
CA LYS A 71 -29.53 -1.89 -1.19
C LYS A 71 -28.81 -1.20 -0.03
N VAL A 72 -28.48 0.09 -0.20
CA VAL A 72 -27.94 0.91 0.90
C VAL A 72 -28.89 0.90 2.10
N GLY A 73 -28.34 0.67 3.29
CA GLY A 73 -29.07 0.55 4.55
C GLY A 73 -29.72 -0.82 4.79
N HIS A 74 -29.59 -1.78 3.87
CA HIS A 74 -29.97 -3.16 4.15
C HIS A 74 -29.13 -3.72 5.31
N VAL A 75 -29.79 -4.46 6.20
CA VAL A 75 -29.16 -5.13 7.34
C VAL A 75 -29.51 -6.60 7.29
N GLU A 76 -28.50 -7.45 7.35
CA GLU A 76 -28.64 -8.90 7.49
C GLU A 76 -27.81 -9.43 8.66
N GLU A 77 -28.18 -10.61 9.17
CA GLU A 77 -27.45 -11.30 10.22
C GLU A 77 -26.79 -12.55 9.64
N ILE A 78 -25.48 -12.70 9.86
CA ILE A 78 -24.71 -13.86 9.41
C ILE A 78 -24.07 -14.52 10.64
N ASP A 79 -24.24 -15.84 10.75
CA ASP A 79 -23.50 -16.66 11.70
C ASP A 79 -22.06 -16.88 11.18
N VAL A 80 -21.09 -16.29 11.89
CA VAL A 80 -19.66 -16.40 11.57
C VAL A 80 -18.96 -17.53 12.33
N GLY A 81 -19.73 -18.40 12.99
CA GLY A 81 -19.28 -19.63 13.65
C GLY A 81 -19.31 -19.53 15.17
N ASP A 82 -18.67 -18.51 15.74
CA ASP A 82 -18.63 -18.28 17.18
C ASP A 82 -19.64 -17.22 17.66
N LYS A 83 -20.20 -16.44 16.73
CA LYS A 83 -21.22 -15.43 16.99
C LYS A 83 -21.99 -15.09 15.71
N VAL A 84 -23.13 -14.43 15.90
CA VAL A 84 -23.90 -13.80 14.82
C VAL A 84 -23.48 -12.34 14.72
N VAL A 85 -23.17 -11.87 13.50
CA VAL A 85 -22.82 -10.48 13.23
C VAL A 85 -23.89 -9.81 12.36
N LYS A 86 -24.13 -8.52 12.62
CA LYS A 86 -24.99 -7.69 11.78
C LYS A 86 -24.15 -7.01 10.71
N ILE A 87 -24.56 -7.16 9.46
CA ILE A 87 -23.89 -6.57 8.30
C ILE A 87 -24.82 -5.51 7.73
N THR A 88 -24.31 -4.27 7.62
CA THR A 88 -25.06 -3.15 7.05
C THR A 88 -24.43 -2.70 5.74
N THR A 89 -25.19 -2.70 4.65
CA THR A 89 -24.72 -2.16 3.36
C THR A 89 -24.63 -0.63 3.45
N ARG A 90 -23.44 -0.08 3.19
CA ARG A 90 -23.15 1.36 3.22
C ARG A 90 -23.06 1.98 1.83
N ALA A 91 -22.71 1.21 0.82
CA ALA A 91 -22.69 1.59 -0.59
C ALA A 91 -22.88 0.37 -1.49
N MET A 92 -23.39 0.59 -2.70
CA MET A 92 -23.55 -0.42 -3.74
C MET A 92 -22.35 -0.48 -4.68
N LYS A 93 -21.72 0.67 -4.95
CA LYS A 93 -20.53 0.82 -5.81
C LYS A 93 -19.43 1.60 -5.08
N PRO A 94 -18.35 0.97 -4.62
CA PRO A 94 -18.19 -0.47 -4.56
C PRO A 94 -19.19 -1.00 -3.50
N PRO A 95 -19.47 -2.30 -3.46
CA PRO A 95 -20.17 -2.86 -2.30
C PRO A 95 -19.32 -2.63 -1.05
N VAL A 96 -19.83 -1.81 -0.12
CA VAL A 96 -19.19 -1.53 1.18
C VAL A 96 -20.12 -1.98 2.30
N PHE A 97 -19.58 -2.74 3.25
CA PHE A 97 -20.31 -3.32 4.36
C PHE A 97 -19.70 -2.86 5.69
N GLU A 98 -20.55 -2.41 6.60
CA GLU A 98 -20.19 -2.08 7.98
C GLU A 98 -20.66 -3.21 8.91
N ILE A 99 -19.74 -3.74 9.72
CA ILE A 99 -19.96 -4.93 10.56
C ILE A 99 -19.53 -4.62 12.00
N PRO A 100 -20.42 -4.02 12.81
CA PRO A 100 -20.12 -3.68 14.20
C PRO A 100 -19.79 -4.92 15.04
N ASN A 101 -18.92 -4.75 16.04
CA ASN A 101 -18.54 -5.81 17.00
C ASN A 101 -17.98 -7.09 16.34
N PHE A 102 -17.38 -6.95 15.14
CA PHE A 102 -16.73 -8.05 14.46
C PHE A 102 -15.52 -8.55 15.24
N LEU A 103 -14.73 -7.63 15.80
CA LEU A 103 -13.70 -7.96 16.79
C LEU A 103 -14.20 -7.65 18.21
N SER A 104 -13.81 -8.48 19.18
CA SER A 104 -13.95 -8.15 20.60
C SER A 104 -12.85 -7.19 21.07
N ASP A 105 -13.03 -6.60 22.25
CA ASP A 105 -12.00 -5.75 22.85
C ASP A 105 -10.68 -6.50 23.05
N GLU A 106 -10.74 -7.74 23.51
CA GLU A 106 -9.57 -8.59 23.72
C GLU A 106 -8.80 -8.84 22.41
N GLU A 107 -9.53 -9.02 21.31
CA GLU A 107 -8.94 -9.21 19.97
C GLU A 107 -8.31 -7.92 19.45
N CYS A 108 -8.95 -6.77 19.69
CA CYS A 108 -8.37 -5.46 19.37
C CYS A 108 -7.07 -5.22 20.14
N ASP A 109 -7.06 -5.51 21.44
CA ASP A 109 -5.86 -5.36 22.29
C ASP A 109 -4.74 -6.30 21.87
N PHE A 110 -5.06 -7.53 21.46
CA PHE A 110 -4.08 -8.45 20.90
C PHE A 110 -3.32 -7.82 19.73
N PHE A 111 -4.01 -7.22 18.75
CA PHE A 111 -3.35 -6.59 17.59
C PHE A 111 -2.46 -5.41 18.01
N ILE A 112 -2.97 -4.51 18.85
CA ILE A 112 -2.24 -3.33 19.31
C ILE A 112 -0.99 -3.75 20.10
N ASN A 113 -1.14 -4.69 21.03
CA ASN A 113 -0.03 -5.16 21.85
C ASN A 113 1.01 -5.88 21.01
N TYR A 114 0.61 -6.75 20.08
CA TYR A 114 1.55 -7.40 19.17
C TYR A 114 2.37 -6.37 18.40
N ALA A 115 1.71 -5.34 17.86
CA ALA A 115 2.36 -4.32 17.06
C ALA A 115 3.36 -3.47 17.87
N LYS A 116 3.00 -3.09 19.09
CA LYS A 116 3.90 -2.38 20.02
C LYS A 116 5.17 -3.20 20.33
N HIS A 117 5.07 -4.52 20.49
CA HIS A 117 6.22 -5.38 20.78
C HIS A 117 7.14 -5.61 19.58
N LYS A 118 6.61 -5.65 18.35
CA LYS A 118 7.42 -5.93 17.15
C LYS A 118 8.27 -4.76 16.64
N ARG A 119 8.14 -3.57 17.24
CA ARG A 119 8.64 -2.27 16.76
C ARG A 119 8.09 -1.94 15.36
N MET A 120 7.25 -0.92 15.29
CA MET A 120 6.63 -0.50 14.02
C MET A 120 7.64 0.28 13.16
N MET A 121 7.42 0.27 11.84
CA MET A 121 8.23 1.04 10.88
C MET A 121 7.33 2.02 10.14
N PHE A 122 7.88 3.12 9.61
CA PHE A 122 7.11 4.01 8.75
C PHE A 122 6.57 3.27 7.52
N SER A 123 5.32 3.53 7.20
CA SER A 123 4.65 2.96 6.03
C SER A 123 5.10 3.64 4.76
N GLU A 124 5.33 2.84 3.73
CA GLU A 124 5.50 3.30 2.35
C GLU A 124 4.27 2.93 1.53
N ALA A 125 3.82 3.85 0.67
CA ALA A 125 2.75 3.59 -0.31
C ALA A 125 3.35 2.98 -1.58
N ARG A 126 3.81 1.73 -1.47
CA ARG A 126 4.53 1.02 -2.54
C ARG A 126 3.86 -0.30 -2.91
N GLY A 127 3.71 -0.53 -4.21
CA GLY A 127 3.29 -1.79 -4.82
C GLY A 127 4.42 -2.48 -5.60
N GLY A 128 4.10 -3.54 -6.33
CA GLY A 128 5.09 -4.30 -7.10
C GLY A 128 5.40 -3.70 -8.49
N LEU A 129 4.58 -2.76 -8.96
CA LEU A 129 4.80 -1.96 -10.17
C LEU A 129 5.33 -0.54 -9.88
N THR A 130 5.40 -0.14 -8.61
CA THR A 130 5.95 1.17 -8.23
C THR A 130 7.40 1.28 -8.66
N LEU A 131 7.71 2.36 -9.38
CA LEU A 131 9.05 2.65 -9.87
C LEU A 131 9.92 3.25 -8.76
N LYS A 132 11.24 3.07 -8.88
CA LYS A 132 12.19 3.54 -7.87
C LYS A 132 12.17 5.06 -7.73
N GLU A 133 12.03 5.75 -8.86
CA GLU A 133 11.97 7.21 -8.97
C GLU A 133 10.73 7.81 -8.28
N GLN A 134 9.70 6.99 -8.02
CA GLN A 134 8.47 7.43 -7.34
C GLN A 134 8.59 7.39 -5.81
N VAL A 135 9.62 6.73 -5.27
CA VAL A 135 9.82 6.55 -3.82
C VAL A 135 11.15 7.13 -3.33
N ASP A 136 12.15 7.20 -4.20
CA ASP A 136 13.45 7.75 -3.86
C ASP A 136 13.37 9.27 -3.75
N VAL A 137 13.75 9.80 -2.59
CA VAL A 137 13.90 11.24 -2.39
C VAL A 137 15.07 11.73 -3.24
N PRO A 138 14.83 12.64 -4.22
CA PRO A 138 15.91 13.10 -5.09
C PRO A 138 16.91 13.95 -4.30
N LYS A 139 18.17 13.90 -4.73
CA LYS A 139 19.14 14.95 -4.37
C LYS A 139 18.85 16.17 -5.23
N ILE A 140 18.90 17.37 -4.65
CA ILE A 140 18.72 18.61 -5.42
C ILE A 140 19.83 18.75 -6.43
N ARG A 141 19.45 18.76 -7.70
CA ARG A 141 20.32 19.08 -8.83
C ARG A 141 20.04 20.50 -9.29
N HIS A 142 21.01 21.07 -9.98
CA HIS A 142 20.96 22.44 -10.49
C HIS A 142 20.97 22.44 -12.03
N GLY A 143 20.22 23.35 -12.63
CA GLY A 143 20.15 23.57 -14.07
C GLY A 143 18.72 23.61 -14.61
N ARG A 144 18.54 23.19 -15.86
CA ARG A 144 17.24 23.23 -16.53
C ARG A 144 16.54 21.88 -16.44
N ALA A 145 15.30 21.89 -15.93
CA ALA A 145 14.46 20.70 -15.82
C ALA A 145 14.05 20.15 -17.20
N LYS A 146 13.45 18.96 -17.22
CA LYS A 146 12.86 18.37 -18.42
C LYS A 146 11.33 18.42 -18.34
N GLY A 147 10.68 18.40 -19.50
CA GLY A 147 9.22 18.35 -19.59
C GLY A 147 8.56 19.68 -19.22
N ILE A 148 7.36 19.63 -18.64
CA ILE A 148 6.52 20.81 -18.40
C ILE A 148 7.18 21.84 -17.46
N VAL A 149 8.02 21.38 -16.54
CA VAL A 149 8.68 22.24 -15.55
C VAL A 149 9.65 23.25 -16.20
N SER A 150 10.19 22.95 -17.39
CA SER A 150 11.07 23.87 -18.12
C SER A 150 10.37 24.70 -19.21
N ILE A 151 9.04 24.62 -19.30
CA ILE A 151 8.22 25.35 -20.28
C ILE A 151 7.49 26.49 -19.58
N PHE A 152 7.76 27.73 -19.98
CA PHE A 152 7.18 28.95 -19.37
C PHE A 152 5.65 28.92 -19.33
N SER A 153 5.01 28.59 -20.46
CA SER A 153 3.54 28.45 -20.56
C SER A 153 2.95 27.27 -19.78
N GLY A 154 3.80 26.43 -19.19
CA GLY A 154 3.35 25.43 -18.21
C GLY A 154 2.99 26.04 -16.86
N TRP A 155 3.58 27.21 -16.55
CA TRP A 155 3.42 27.93 -15.29
C TRP A 155 2.46 29.12 -15.46
N ASP A 156 2.70 29.94 -16.49
CA ASP A 156 1.84 31.07 -16.88
C ASP A 156 0.47 30.54 -17.35
N THR A 157 -0.50 30.57 -16.45
CA THR A 157 -1.81 29.94 -16.63
C THR A 157 -2.78 30.90 -17.29
N ASN A 158 -2.63 32.21 -17.08
CA ASN A 158 -3.47 33.23 -17.68
C ASN A 158 -2.92 33.77 -19.03
N ASN A 159 -1.71 33.35 -19.42
CA ASN A 159 -0.97 33.76 -20.63
C ASN A 159 -0.70 35.27 -20.70
N ASP A 160 -0.46 35.92 -19.57
CA ASP A 160 -0.16 37.36 -19.52
C ASP A 160 1.34 37.68 -19.72
N GLY A 161 2.19 36.65 -19.81
CA GLY A 161 3.63 36.79 -20.03
C GLY A 161 4.44 36.93 -18.74
N PHE A 162 3.80 36.78 -17.59
CA PHE A 162 4.40 36.80 -16.26
C PHE A 162 4.02 35.53 -15.49
N ILE A 163 4.88 35.10 -14.55
CA ILE A 163 4.52 34.01 -13.62
C ILE A 163 4.45 34.61 -12.22
N THR A 164 3.24 34.65 -11.69
CA THR A 164 2.94 35.17 -10.35
C THR A 164 3.08 34.10 -9.27
N VAL A 165 3.10 34.53 -8.00
CA VAL A 165 3.07 33.61 -6.84
C VAL A 165 1.90 32.62 -6.92
N ASP A 166 0.72 33.08 -7.30
CA ASP A 166 -0.48 32.25 -7.41
C ASP A 166 -0.35 31.18 -8.50
N GLU A 167 0.35 31.48 -9.60
CA GLU A 167 0.61 30.54 -10.68
C GLU A 167 1.63 29.48 -10.27
N VAL A 168 2.67 29.84 -9.50
CA VAL A 168 3.58 28.86 -8.91
C VAL A 168 2.84 27.93 -7.94
N LEU A 169 1.92 28.45 -7.13
CA LEU A 169 1.07 27.65 -6.24
C LEU A 169 0.11 26.75 -7.04
N ALA A 170 -0.48 27.26 -8.13
CA ALA A 170 -1.32 26.48 -9.03
C ALA A 170 -0.52 25.37 -9.72
N PHE A 171 0.72 25.64 -10.12
CA PHE A 171 1.64 24.67 -10.69
C PHE A 171 1.95 23.54 -9.70
N ALA A 172 2.30 23.89 -8.45
CA ALA A 172 2.53 22.93 -7.38
C ALA A 172 1.29 22.03 -7.12
N ARG A 173 0.09 22.64 -7.12
CA ARG A 173 -1.18 21.91 -6.97
C ARG A 173 -1.44 20.95 -8.13
N LYS A 174 -1.21 21.38 -9.37
CA LYS A 174 -1.56 20.63 -10.57
C LYS A 174 -0.60 19.48 -10.86
N TYR A 175 0.71 19.70 -10.68
CA TYR A 175 1.74 18.75 -11.11
C TYR A 175 2.34 17.94 -9.96
N TYR A 176 2.35 18.48 -8.74
CA TYR A 176 2.86 17.78 -7.56
C TYR A 176 1.76 17.43 -6.55
N TYR A 177 0.51 17.81 -6.82
CA TYR A 177 -0.66 17.54 -5.95
C TYR A 177 -0.48 18.10 -4.53
N MET A 178 0.28 19.20 -4.41
CA MET A 178 0.55 19.86 -3.13
C MET A 178 -0.21 21.18 -3.02
N GLN A 179 -1.01 21.31 -1.96
CA GLN A 179 -1.64 22.57 -1.62
C GLN A 179 -0.75 23.39 -0.70
N LEU A 180 0.29 23.97 -1.28
CA LEU A 180 1.20 24.89 -0.59
C LEU A 180 0.49 26.22 -0.30
N LYS A 181 0.88 26.85 0.81
CA LYS A 181 0.61 28.27 1.06
C LYS A 181 1.83 29.10 0.68
N GLU A 182 1.61 30.37 0.37
CA GLU A 182 2.67 31.30 0.00
C GLU A 182 3.87 31.31 0.98
N PRO A 183 3.71 31.36 2.33
CA PRO A 183 4.86 31.33 3.23
C PRO A 183 5.71 30.07 3.12
N GLU A 184 5.10 28.93 2.78
CA GLU A 184 5.76 27.65 2.59
C GLU A 184 6.50 27.62 1.25
N LEU A 185 5.87 28.13 0.19
CA LEU A 185 6.52 28.29 -1.12
C LEU A 185 7.75 29.18 -1.01
N ARG A 186 7.63 30.38 -0.43
CA ARG A 186 8.78 31.28 -0.28
C ARG A 186 9.90 30.67 0.56
N LYS A 187 9.55 29.85 1.54
CA LYS A 187 10.55 29.11 2.34
C LYS A 187 11.27 28.03 1.52
N LEU A 188 10.55 27.32 0.66
CA LEU A 188 11.13 26.35 -0.26
C LEU A 188 12.13 27.05 -1.21
N LEU A 189 11.71 28.14 -1.86
CA LEU A 189 12.53 28.90 -2.79
C LEU A 189 13.80 29.47 -2.13
N ARG A 190 13.69 30.07 -0.94
CA ARG A 190 14.86 30.53 -0.17
C ARG A 190 15.86 29.43 0.16
N ARG A 191 15.39 28.20 0.44
CA ARG A 191 16.29 27.07 0.77
C ARG A 191 17.14 26.64 -0.41
N ILE A 192 16.59 26.71 -1.62
CA ILE A 192 17.31 26.41 -2.86
C ILE A 192 17.98 27.64 -3.49
N LYS A 193 17.86 28.81 -2.84
CA LYS A 193 18.40 30.09 -3.30
C LYS A 193 17.82 30.54 -4.67
N ALA A 194 16.54 30.24 -4.90
CA ALA A 194 15.77 30.80 -6.00
C ALA A 194 15.20 32.15 -5.54
N HIS A 195 15.52 33.19 -6.31
CA HIS A 195 15.26 34.61 -6.00
C HIS A 195 14.38 35.29 -7.07
N GLU A 196 14.06 34.58 -8.15
CA GLU A 196 13.32 35.09 -9.30
C GLU A 196 11.86 35.47 -8.99
N LEU A 197 11.35 35.10 -7.81
CA LEU A 197 9.99 35.44 -7.35
C LEU A 197 10.03 36.38 -6.12
N ASP A 198 11.17 37.02 -5.83
CA ASP A 198 11.30 37.90 -4.66
C ASP A 198 10.51 39.22 -4.83
N ASP A 199 10.25 39.65 -6.06
CA ASP A 199 9.38 40.78 -6.44
C ASP A 199 7.97 40.34 -6.90
N ASP A 200 7.58 39.11 -6.55
CA ASP A 200 6.27 38.47 -6.78
C ASP A 200 5.95 38.10 -8.23
N VAL A 201 6.86 38.36 -9.16
CA VAL A 201 6.66 38.11 -10.59
C VAL A 201 7.93 37.59 -11.24
N ILE A 202 7.87 36.44 -11.92
CA ILE A 202 8.95 35.96 -12.77
C ILE A 202 8.66 36.35 -14.22
N THR A 203 9.56 37.08 -14.84
CA THR A 203 9.51 37.39 -16.27
C THR A 203 10.00 36.22 -17.12
N LYS A 204 9.67 36.23 -18.42
CA LYS A 204 10.18 35.23 -19.37
C LYS A 204 11.72 35.17 -19.41
N GLU A 205 12.38 36.32 -19.31
CA GLU A 205 13.84 36.46 -19.37
C GLU A 205 14.53 35.90 -18.11
N GLU A 206 13.89 36.06 -16.95
CA GLU A 206 14.33 35.44 -15.70
C GLU A 206 14.11 33.93 -15.75
N PHE A 207 12.94 33.47 -16.22
CA PHE A 207 12.63 32.05 -16.36
C PHE A 207 13.59 31.30 -17.31
N GLU A 208 14.12 31.96 -18.34
CA GLU A 208 15.14 31.37 -19.21
C GLU A 208 16.44 31.02 -18.45
N LYS A 209 16.76 31.78 -17.39
CA LYS A 209 17.97 31.60 -16.56
C LYS A 209 17.70 30.85 -15.26
N MET A 210 16.44 30.76 -14.85
CA MET A 210 15.97 30.16 -13.61
C MET A 210 16.37 28.68 -13.48
N ASP A 211 16.78 28.29 -12.27
CA ASP A 211 17.10 26.91 -11.91
C ASP A 211 15.84 26.07 -11.70
N THR A 212 15.16 25.79 -12.81
CA THR A 212 13.94 24.97 -12.84
C THR A 212 14.17 23.54 -12.33
N GLN A 213 15.39 23.00 -12.43
CA GLN A 213 15.72 21.65 -11.93
C GLN A 213 15.77 21.59 -10.41
N ALA A 214 16.33 22.62 -9.76
CA ALA A 214 16.38 22.67 -8.30
C ALA A 214 14.97 22.78 -7.70
N ILE A 215 14.08 23.53 -8.35
CA ILE A 215 12.68 23.65 -7.93
C ILE A 215 11.94 22.33 -8.11
N ASP A 216 12.11 21.66 -9.26
CA ASP A 216 11.52 20.35 -9.53
C ASP A 216 11.89 19.32 -8.46
N ASP A 217 13.20 19.15 -8.21
CA ASP A 217 13.71 18.21 -7.22
C ASP A 217 13.25 18.59 -5.80
N ALA A 218 13.16 19.88 -5.49
CA ALA A 218 12.72 20.35 -4.18
C ALA A 218 11.22 20.13 -3.94
N MET A 219 10.38 20.36 -4.96
CA MET A 219 8.95 20.05 -4.88
C MET A 219 8.72 18.55 -4.76
N LEU A 220 9.44 17.72 -5.53
CA LEU A 220 9.36 16.26 -5.41
C LEU A 220 9.80 15.77 -4.03
N ALA A 221 10.94 16.26 -3.52
CA ALA A 221 11.42 15.90 -2.19
C ALA A 221 10.45 16.33 -1.08
N LEU A 222 9.84 17.51 -1.20
CA LEU A 222 8.84 17.99 -0.26
C LEU A 222 7.60 17.08 -0.27
N GLY A 223 7.12 16.72 -1.46
CA GLY A 223 5.98 15.81 -1.64
C GLY A 223 6.23 14.40 -1.12
N LEU A 224 7.48 13.93 -1.05
CA LEU A 224 7.80 12.60 -0.51
C LEU A 224 8.04 12.59 1.00
N THR A 225 8.53 13.69 1.56
CA THR A 225 9.06 13.70 2.93
C THR A 225 8.21 14.48 3.92
N HIS A 226 7.53 15.53 3.48
CA HIS A 226 6.83 16.42 4.39
C HIS A 226 5.60 15.74 4.99
N PRO A 227 5.41 15.75 6.33
CA PRO A 227 4.31 15.06 7.00
C PRO A 227 2.91 15.35 6.45
N ARG A 228 2.68 16.56 5.93
CA ARG A 228 1.40 17.01 5.38
C ARG A 228 1.18 16.66 3.91
N TYR A 229 2.25 16.63 3.10
CA TYR A 229 2.16 16.53 1.64
C TYR A 229 2.43 15.11 1.14
N ARG A 230 3.11 14.30 1.94
CA ARG A 230 3.37 12.91 1.60
C ARG A 230 2.09 12.11 1.52
N HIS A 231 2.03 11.22 0.52
CA HIS A 231 0.85 10.43 0.25
C HIS A 231 0.35 9.60 1.46
N ARG A 232 1.26 9.17 2.34
CA ARG A 232 0.93 8.30 3.49
C ARG A 232 1.67 8.65 4.79
N LEU A 233 0.88 9.11 5.74
CA LEU A 233 1.05 9.41 7.17
C LEU A 233 1.05 8.27 8.23
N SER A 234 1.79 7.15 8.14
CA SER A 234 1.56 6.06 9.13
C SER A 234 2.78 5.22 9.51
N GLU A 235 2.63 4.44 10.59
CA GLU A 235 3.52 3.36 11.00
C GLU A 235 2.81 2.01 10.79
N GLN A 236 3.55 0.95 10.46
CA GLN A 236 2.99 -0.38 10.23
C GLN A 236 3.88 -1.52 10.70
N THR A 237 3.24 -2.67 10.91
CA THR A 237 3.88 -3.98 11.05
C THR A 237 2.96 -5.07 10.52
N TRP A 238 3.43 -6.32 10.48
CA TRP A 238 2.71 -7.43 9.86
C TRP A 238 2.66 -8.64 10.79
N ILE A 239 1.48 -9.22 10.95
CA ILE A 239 1.26 -10.46 11.69
C ILE A 239 1.17 -11.60 10.69
N ASN A 240 2.05 -12.60 10.82
CA ASN A 240 1.95 -13.81 10.04
C ASN A 240 0.99 -14.80 10.72
N GLN A 241 -0.30 -14.66 10.44
CA GLN A 241 -1.38 -15.47 11.00
C GLN A 241 -1.22 -16.97 10.73
N ARG A 242 -0.49 -17.36 9.68
CA ARG A 242 -0.24 -18.76 9.29
C ARG A 242 0.81 -19.46 10.15
N LEU A 243 1.81 -18.72 10.61
CA LEU A 243 2.91 -19.27 11.43
C LEU A 243 2.59 -19.26 12.93
N MET A 244 1.52 -18.56 13.32
CA MET A 244 1.07 -18.45 14.70
C MET A 244 -0.01 -19.50 15.02
N LYS A 245 0.22 -20.77 14.64
CA LYS A 245 -0.69 -21.93 14.80
C LYS A 245 -1.11 -22.28 16.25
N ARG A 246 -0.73 -21.44 17.22
CA ARG A 246 -1.06 -21.59 18.65
C ARG A 246 -1.67 -20.32 19.21
N THR A 247 -2.23 -19.48 18.34
CA THR A 247 -2.89 -18.22 18.72
C THR A 247 -4.37 -18.33 18.36
N PRO A 248 -5.21 -18.82 19.30
CA PRO A 248 -6.63 -19.07 19.04
C PRO A 248 -7.39 -17.86 18.51
N ILE A 249 -7.01 -16.65 18.94
CA ILE A 249 -7.57 -15.38 18.44
C ILE A 249 -7.45 -15.26 16.92
N LEU A 250 -6.25 -15.54 16.37
CA LEU A 250 -6.02 -15.39 14.93
C LEU A 250 -6.77 -16.46 14.13
N GLU A 251 -6.84 -17.69 14.64
CA GLU A 251 -7.60 -18.77 14.01
C GLU A 251 -9.10 -18.47 13.99
N THR A 252 -9.64 -17.96 15.10
CA THR A 252 -11.04 -17.53 15.21
C THR A 252 -11.36 -16.44 14.20
N ILE A 253 -10.51 -15.41 14.08
CA ILE A 253 -10.71 -14.33 13.10
C ILE A 253 -10.66 -14.86 11.66
N GLN A 254 -9.74 -15.78 11.32
CA GLN A 254 -9.70 -16.38 9.98
C GLN A 254 -10.95 -17.24 9.71
N ALA A 255 -11.45 -17.98 10.70
CA ALA A 255 -12.68 -18.76 10.58
C ALA A 255 -13.90 -17.84 10.34
N ARG A 256 -13.99 -16.71 11.07
CA ARG A 256 -15.02 -15.69 10.83
C ARG A 256 -14.95 -15.13 9.42
N LEU A 257 -13.75 -14.85 8.90
CA LEU A 257 -13.56 -14.37 7.53
C LEU A 257 -14.04 -15.38 6.48
N ILE A 258 -13.75 -16.66 6.67
CA ILE A 258 -14.24 -17.73 5.77
C ILE A 258 -15.77 -17.74 5.74
N LYS A 259 -16.41 -17.69 6.91
CA LYS A 259 -17.88 -17.69 7.01
C LYS A 259 -18.51 -16.42 6.46
N LEU A 260 -17.95 -15.26 6.81
CA LEU A 260 -18.42 -13.95 6.35
C LEU A 260 -18.33 -13.80 4.83
N THR A 261 -17.21 -14.20 4.23
CA THR A 261 -16.96 -13.96 2.80
C THR A 261 -17.48 -15.09 1.92
N GLY A 262 -17.65 -16.30 2.47
CA GLY A 262 -17.91 -17.52 1.69
C GLY A 262 -16.71 -17.99 0.87
N LEU A 263 -15.54 -17.36 1.01
CA LEU A 263 -14.32 -17.75 0.29
C LEU A 263 -13.72 -19.01 0.90
N THR A 264 -13.03 -19.78 0.06
CA THR A 264 -12.40 -21.03 0.51
C THR A 264 -11.23 -20.76 1.46
N LYS A 265 -10.89 -21.77 2.26
CA LYS A 265 -9.72 -21.73 3.16
C LYS A 265 -8.45 -21.38 2.38
N GLU A 266 -8.25 -21.95 1.19
CA GLU A 266 -7.06 -21.73 0.36
C GLU A 266 -6.94 -20.27 -0.10
N ILE A 267 -8.06 -19.55 -0.29
CA ILE A 267 -8.04 -18.12 -0.61
C ILE A 267 -7.68 -17.31 0.63
N ILE A 268 -8.38 -17.55 1.75
CA ILE A 268 -8.17 -16.78 2.99
C ILE A 268 -6.76 -16.99 3.56
N TYR A 269 -6.31 -18.24 3.71
CA TYR A 269 -4.94 -18.54 4.17
C TYR A 269 -3.88 -18.21 3.12
N GLY A 270 -4.24 -18.26 1.83
CA GLY A 270 -3.36 -17.91 0.72
C GLY A 270 -3.28 -16.40 0.45
N SER A 271 -3.84 -15.58 1.34
CA SER A 271 -3.80 -14.13 1.25
C SER A 271 -2.61 -13.52 2.00
N GLU A 272 -2.49 -12.20 1.93
CA GLU A 272 -1.39 -11.48 2.58
C GLU A 272 -1.41 -11.63 4.11
N ARG A 273 -0.32 -11.21 4.75
CA ARG A 273 -0.26 -11.14 6.21
C ARG A 273 -1.22 -10.06 6.70
N ILE A 274 -1.75 -10.20 7.91
CA ILE A 274 -2.56 -9.13 8.51
C ILE A 274 -1.62 -7.93 8.78
N GLN A 275 -1.96 -6.78 8.22
CA GLN A 275 -1.23 -5.53 8.45
C GLN A 275 -1.81 -4.84 9.68
N VAL A 276 -0.99 -4.40 10.63
CA VAL A 276 -1.43 -3.51 11.71
C VAL A 276 -0.81 -2.15 11.47
N VAL A 277 -1.62 -1.10 11.48
CA VAL A 277 -1.23 0.27 11.14
C VAL A 277 -1.62 1.21 12.28
N ARG A 278 -0.71 2.13 12.61
CA ARG A 278 -0.91 3.22 13.55
C ARG A 278 -0.76 4.55 12.83
N TYR A 279 -1.77 5.39 12.97
CA TYR A 279 -1.74 6.79 12.57
C TYR A 279 -1.62 7.62 13.84
N THR A 280 -0.57 8.43 13.92
CA THR A 280 -0.40 9.45 14.95
C THR A 280 -1.11 10.74 14.51
N LYS A 281 -1.02 11.81 15.31
CA LYS A 281 -1.56 13.13 14.96
C LYS A 281 -1.09 13.57 13.56
N PHE A 282 -2.03 14.08 12.75
CA PHE A 282 -1.86 14.42 11.33
C PHE A 282 -1.64 13.21 10.39
N GLY A 283 -1.63 11.99 10.92
CA GLY A 283 -1.54 10.78 10.13
C GLY A 283 -2.75 10.64 9.21
N HIS A 284 -2.49 10.28 7.97
CA HIS A 284 -3.48 10.16 6.90
C HIS A 284 -2.99 9.19 5.82
N TYR A 285 -3.85 8.87 4.87
CA TYR A 285 -3.49 8.17 3.64
C TYR A 285 -4.38 8.69 2.51
N HIS A 286 -3.80 9.36 1.53
CA HIS A 286 -4.54 9.87 0.38
C HIS A 286 -5.24 8.75 -0.38
N ALA A 287 -6.29 9.13 -1.13
CA ALA A 287 -7.16 8.15 -1.75
C ALA A 287 -6.40 7.29 -2.75
N HIS A 288 -6.62 5.98 -2.70
CA HIS A 288 -5.90 5.00 -3.50
C HIS A 288 -6.77 3.76 -3.71
N TYR A 289 -6.28 2.89 -4.60
CA TYR A 289 -6.80 1.53 -4.76
C TYR A 289 -5.89 0.55 -4.04
N ASP A 290 -6.46 -0.50 -3.49
CA ASP A 290 -5.69 -1.57 -2.84
C ASP A 290 -4.99 -2.48 -3.85
N SER A 291 -5.47 -2.49 -5.09
CA SER A 291 -4.88 -3.19 -6.22
C SER A 291 -4.23 -2.21 -7.19
N GLU A 292 -3.14 -2.63 -7.84
CA GLU A 292 -2.39 -1.73 -8.71
C GLU A 292 -3.06 -1.55 -10.08
N THR A 293 -3.35 -2.65 -10.78
CA THR A 293 -4.05 -2.59 -12.06
C THR A 293 -4.53 -3.96 -12.54
N HIS A 294 -5.71 -3.99 -13.16
CA HIS A 294 -6.19 -5.17 -13.89
C HIS A 294 -5.71 -5.20 -15.36
N LYS A 295 -5.26 -4.07 -15.92
CA LYS A 295 -4.96 -3.90 -17.35
C LYS A 295 -3.61 -4.50 -17.77
N ARG A 296 -2.63 -4.59 -16.86
CA ARG A 296 -1.31 -5.22 -17.11
C ARG A 296 -1.39 -6.73 -16.93
N THR A 297 -1.99 -7.44 -17.88
CA THR A 297 -2.11 -8.90 -17.88
C THR A 297 -0.80 -9.63 -18.16
N ASP A 298 0.18 -8.93 -18.72
CA ASP A 298 1.55 -9.41 -18.93
C ASP A 298 2.32 -9.64 -17.63
N VAL A 299 1.87 -9.05 -16.51
CA VAL A 299 2.51 -9.15 -15.21
C VAL A 299 1.67 -10.01 -14.26
N PRO A 300 2.25 -11.05 -13.62
CA PRO A 300 1.51 -11.92 -12.71
C PRO A 300 1.15 -11.21 -11.40
N CYS A 301 0.11 -11.72 -10.73
CA CYS A 301 -0.21 -11.30 -9.37
C CYS A 301 0.90 -11.72 -8.39
N CYS A 302 1.30 -10.81 -7.49
CA CYS A 302 2.38 -11.05 -6.53
C CYS A 302 2.16 -12.31 -5.67
N HIS A 303 0.91 -12.60 -5.27
CA HIS A 303 0.59 -13.78 -4.47
C HIS A 303 0.69 -15.11 -5.24
N LEU A 304 0.83 -15.09 -6.57
CA LEU A 304 1.00 -16.25 -7.44
C LEU A 304 2.45 -16.45 -7.92
N MET A 305 3.36 -15.54 -7.53
CA MET A 305 4.77 -15.64 -7.88
C MET A 305 5.38 -16.93 -7.34
N GLN A 306 6.06 -17.70 -8.18
CA GLN A 306 6.66 -18.97 -7.77
C GLN A 306 8.06 -18.81 -7.14
N ASP A 307 8.65 -17.61 -7.14
CA ASP A 307 9.94 -17.36 -6.51
C ASP A 307 9.82 -16.18 -5.54
N PRO A 308 9.82 -16.42 -4.21
CA PRO A 308 9.75 -15.34 -3.23
C PRO A 308 10.93 -14.35 -3.34
N LYS A 309 12.09 -14.77 -3.85
CA LYS A 309 13.26 -13.89 -3.99
C LYS A 309 13.06 -12.81 -5.06
N LYS A 310 12.13 -13.03 -5.99
CA LYS A 310 11.80 -12.10 -7.07
C LYS A 310 10.69 -11.12 -6.70
N LEU A 311 10.02 -11.35 -5.58
CA LEU A 311 8.90 -10.53 -5.13
C LEU A 311 9.36 -9.09 -4.83
N PHE A 312 8.63 -8.10 -5.38
CA PHE A 312 8.92 -6.68 -5.21
C PHE A 312 10.31 -6.22 -5.68
N THR A 313 10.93 -6.98 -6.60
CA THR A 313 12.16 -6.57 -7.29
C THR A 313 11.81 -5.73 -8.53
N TYR A 314 12.62 -4.71 -8.83
CA TYR A 314 12.40 -3.88 -10.02
C TYR A 314 12.61 -4.65 -11.33
N GLN A 315 13.37 -5.74 -11.30
CA GLN A 315 13.67 -6.57 -12.47
C GLN A 315 12.58 -7.61 -12.77
N ASN A 316 11.77 -7.99 -11.77
CA ASN A 316 10.68 -8.94 -11.92
C ASN A 316 9.42 -8.35 -11.28
N PRO A 317 8.77 -7.39 -11.96
CA PRO A 317 7.58 -6.77 -11.42
C PRO A 317 6.50 -7.83 -11.21
N CYS A 318 5.71 -7.63 -10.17
CA CYS A 318 4.46 -8.32 -9.95
C CYS A 318 3.41 -7.27 -9.61
N ARG A 319 2.13 -7.55 -9.83
CA ARG A 319 1.05 -6.63 -9.46
C ARG A 319 0.32 -7.09 -8.21
N ILE A 320 -0.04 -6.15 -7.33
CA ILE A 320 -0.88 -6.44 -6.17
C ILE A 320 -2.32 -6.68 -6.64
N CYS A 321 -2.84 -7.86 -6.31
CA CYS A 321 -4.17 -8.34 -6.71
C CYS A 321 -4.97 -8.72 -5.46
N ARG A 322 -5.72 -7.77 -4.92
CA ARG A 322 -6.53 -7.92 -3.70
C ARG A 322 -7.99 -7.88 -4.10
N TYR A 323 -8.66 -9.01 -4.03
CA TYR A 323 -10.06 -9.14 -4.41
C TYR A 323 -10.99 -8.35 -3.48
N LEU A 324 -10.76 -8.45 -2.17
CA LEU A 324 -11.50 -7.71 -1.16
C LEU A 324 -10.58 -7.28 -0.02
N THR A 325 -11.02 -6.24 0.69
CA THR A 325 -10.36 -5.72 1.88
C THR A 325 -11.30 -5.85 3.06
N VAL A 326 -10.77 -6.32 4.20
CA VAL A 326 -11.44 -6.20 5.50
C VAL A 326 -10.57 -5.37 6.43
N LEU A 327 -11.03 -4.16 6.74
CA LEU A 327 -10.38 -3.22 7.66
C LEU A 327 -11.05 -3.30 9.02
N TYR A 328 -10.27 -3.41 10.09
CA TYR A 328 -10.73 -3.41 11.46
C TYR A 328 -10.27 -2.13 12.16
N TYR A 329 -11.18 -1.45 12.84
CA TYR A 329 -10.82 -0.37 13.76
C TYR A 329 -10.53 -0.95 15.15
N LEU A 330 -9.31 -0.69 15.65
CA LEU A 330 -8.83 -1.27 16.90
C LEU A 330 -9.04 -0.35 18.10
N ASN A 331 -9.39 0.92 17.89
CA ASN A 331 -9.77 1.87 18.93
C ASN A 331 -10.79 2.89 18.40
N ASP A 332 -11.47 3.54 19.33
CA ASP A 332 -12.26 4.74 19.04
C ASP A 332 -11.33 5.94 18.81
N VAL A 333 -11.74 6.81 17.89
CA VAL A 333 -11.03 8.05 17.56
C VAL A 333 -11.99 9.22 17.81
N GLU A 334 -11.54 10.20 18.59
CA GLU A 334 -12.36 11.36 18.96
C GLU A 334 -12.78 12.16 17.73
N ASP A 335 -11.76 12.55 16.95
CA ASP A 335 -11.90 13.48 15.84
C ASP A 335 -10.93 13.14 14.68
N GLY A 336 -11.49 13.16 13.47
CA GLY A 336 -10.79 12.73 12.26
C GLY A 336 -10.61 11.22 12.18
N GLY A 337 -9.66 10.79 11.35
CA GLY A 337 -9.30 9.39 11.19
C GLY A 337 -10.36 8.53 10.51
N GLU A 338 -11.36 9.10 9.85
CA GLU A 338 -12.36 8.33 9.11
C GLU A 338 -11.75 7.56 7.94
N THR A 339 -12.48 6.56 7.45
CA THR A 339 -12.21 5.96 6.13
C THR A 339 -13.23 6.52 5.16
N ALA A 340 -12.76 7.23 4.14
CA ALA A 340 -13.59 7.90 3.16
C ALA A 340 -13.53 7.20 1.81
N PHE A 341 -14.67 7.10 1.13
CA PHE A 341 -14.83 6.62 -0.24
C PHE A 341 -15.34 7.79 -1.09
N PRO A 342 -14.44 8.52 -1.78
CA PRO A 342 -14.80 9.79 -2.42
C PRO A 342 -15.87 9.66 -3.49
N VAL A 343 -15.89 8.53 -4.21
CA VAL A 343 -16.75 8.28 -5.38
C VAL A 343 -17.78 7.17 -5.15
N ALA A 344 -18.04 6.79 -3.90
CA ALA A 344 -19.02 5.74 -3.60
C ALA A 344 -20.41 6.10 -4.17
N ASP A 345 -21.07 5.12 -4.82
CA ASP A 345 -22.36 5.16 -5.52
C ASP A 345 -22.53 6.18 -6.65
N ASN A 346 -21.68 7.22 -6.69
CA ASN A 346 -21.76 8.30 -7.66
C ASN A 346 -20.36 8.65 -8.17
N TYR A 347 -20.05 8.15 -9.36
CA TYR A 347 -18.80 8.45 -10.03
C TYR A 347 -18.82 9.87 -10.57
N MET A 348 -17.93 10.71 -10.05
CA MET A 348 -17.62 12.01 -10.65
C MET A 348 -16.36 11.86 -11.48
N GLU A 349 -16.31 12.51 -12.65
CA GLU A 349 -15.05 12.62 -13.41
C GLU A 349 -13.99 13.27 -12.51
N MET A 350 -13.01 12.47 -12.10
CA MET A 350 -11.99 12.88 -11.15
C MET A 350 -10.89 13.67 -11.87
N THR A 351 -11.03 14.98 -12.00
CA THR A 351 -9.92 15.83 -12.45
C THR A 351 -9.07 16.27 -11.27
N ARG A 352 -7.81 15.84 -11.19
CA ARG A 352 -6.87 16.30 -10.13
C ARG A 352 -6.49 17.78 -10.21
N GLY A 353 -6.79 18.47 -11.32
CA GLY A 353 -6.34 19.84 -11.58
C GLY A 353 -7.17 20.92 -10.88
N ILE A 354 -8.49 20.78 -10.78
CA ILE A 354 -9.39 21.80 -10.21
C ILE A 354 -9.73 21.47 -8.75
N HIS A 355 -10.06 20.21 -8.48
CA HIS A 355 -10.31 19.70 -7.13
C HIS A 355 -9.59 18.37 -6.93
N ASP A 356 -8.60 18.32 -6.05
CA ASP A 356 -7.87 17.08 -5.77
C ASP A 356 -8.65 16.18 -4.81
N TYR A 357 -9.67 15.49 -5.33
CA TYR A 357 -10.46 14.50 -4.58
C TYR A 357 -9.63 13.38 -3.95
N PHE A 358 -8.35 13.20 -4.35
CA PHE A 358 -7.47 12.22 -3.74
C PHE A 358 -6.88 12.72 -2.41
N ASN A 359 -6.82 14.04 -2.20
CA ASN A 359 -6.30 14.62 -0.98
C ASN A 359 -7.29 14.51 0.18
N MET A 360 -7.12 13.46 1.00
CA MET A 360 -7.94 13.19 2.18
C MET A 360 -7.75 14.18 3.33
N ASN A 361 -6.70 15.01 3.33
CA ASN A 361 -6.55 16.05 4.35
C ASN A 361 -7.54 17.20 4.13
N GLU A 362 -8.08 17.34 2.92
CA GLU A 362 -9.01 18.41 2.58
C GLU A 362 -10.39 17.90 2.24
N ASN A 363 -10.46 16.83 1.44
CA ASN A 363 -11.70 16.37 0.80
C ASN A 363 -12.34 15.16 1.49
N CYS A 364 -11.88 14.81 2.69
CA CYS A 364 -12.50 13.75 3.48
C CYS A 364 -14.01 14.00 3.71
N LYS A 365 -14.38 15.23 4.11
CA LYS A 365 -15.78 15.58 4.43
C LYS A 365 -16.69 15.72 3.21
N THR A 366 -16.11 15.93 2.04
CA THR A 366 -16.83 16.04 0.77
C THR A 366 -16.94 14.69 0.05
N SER A 367 -16.43 13.62 0.65
CA SER A 367 -16.52 12.27 0.10
C SER A 367 -17.95 11.74 0.22
N ASN A 368 -18.39 10.95 -0.77
CA ASN A 368 -19.76 10.44 -0.82
C ASN A 368 -20.10 9.50 0.35
N LEU A 369 -19.12 8.72 0.82
CA LEU A 369 -19.26 7.88 2.00
C LEU A 369 -18.07 8.09 2.93
N VAL A 370 -18.36 8.27 4.22
CA VAL A 370 -17.37 8.43 5.29
C VAL A 370 -17.76 7.53 6.46
N ILE A 371 -16.83 6.67 6.89
CA ILE A 371 -17.04 5.74 7.99
C ILE A 371 -16.17 6.15 9.18
N LYS A 372 -16.81 6.40 10.31
CA LYS A 372 -16.14 6.81 11.55
C LYS A 372 -15.50 5.60 12.23
N PRO A 373 -14.25 5.71 12.75
CA PRO A 373 -13.62 4.65 13.53
C PRO A 373 -14.42 4.37 14.78
N ARG A 374 -14.75 3.09 15.00
CA ARG A 374 -15.32 2.59 16.24
C ARG A 374 -14.62 1.30 16.61
N ARG A 375 -14.19 1.15 17.84
CA ARG A 375 -13.47 -0.05 18.28
C ARG A 375 -14.30 -1.31 17.98
N GLY A 376 -13.64 -2.33 17.47
CA GLY A 376 -14.27 -3.61 17.12
C GLY A 376 -15.04 -3.61 15.80
N LEU A 377 -15.22 -2.45 15.16
CA LEU A 377 -15.89 -2.34 13.86
C LEU A 377 -15.02 -2.89 12.74
N ALA A 378 -15.59 -3.77 11.91
CA ALA A 378 -15.02 -4.14 10.62
C ALA A 378 -15.74 -3.41 9.48
N VAL A 379 -14.97 -2.98 8.47
CA VAL A 379 -15.46 -2.48 7.20
C VAL A 379 -14.92 -3.38 6.11
N MET A 380 -15.81 -3.93 5.28
CA MET A 380 -15.46 -4.83 4.19
C MET A 380 -15.90 -4.23 2.86
N TRP A 381 -15.03 -4.28 1.84
CA TRP A 381 -15.41 -3.90 0.47
C TRP A 381 -14.67 -4.74 -0.56
N TYR A 382 -15.23 -4.78 -1.77
CA TYR A 382 -14.63 -5.46 -2.92
C TYR A 382 -13.85 -4.45 -3.77
N ASN A 383 -12.60 -4.78 -4.10
CA ASN A 383 -11.77 -3.95 -5.00
C ASN A 383 -11.90 -4.38 -6.47
N HIS A 384 -12.46 -5.56 -6.69
CA HIS A 384 -12.65 -6.15 -8.02
C HIS A 384 -14.08 -6.64 -8.20
N MET A 385 -14.53 -6.57 -9.45
CA MET A 385 -15.73 -7.28 -9.89
C MET A 385 -15.50 -8.79 -9.87
N ARG A 386 -16.59 -9.55 -9.78
CA ARG A 386 -16.59 -10.99 -10.05
C ARG A 386 -16.93 -11.17 -11.53
N ASP A 387 -16.09 -11.89 -12.26
CA ASP A 387 -16.38 -12.25 -13.63
C ASP A 387 -17.44 -13.36 -13.66
N GLU A 388 -18.58 -13.10 -14.29
CA GLU A 388 -19.72 -14.03 -14.27
C GLU A 388 -19.47 -15.30 -15.07
N ALA A 389 -18.70 -15.21 -16.17
CA ALA A 389 -18.44 -16.34 -17.06
C ALA A 389 -17.47 -17.36 -16.43
N THR A 390 -16.45 -16.86 -15.75
CA THR A 390 -15.40 -17.68 -15.15
C THR A 390 -15.63 -17.94 -13.66
N GLY A 391 -16.42 -17.10 -13.00
CA GLY A 391 -16.61 -17.11 -11.56
C GLY A 391 -15.39 -16.62 -10.77
N TRP A 392 -14.35 -16.10 -11.43
CA TRP A 392 -13.11 -15.63 -10.82
C TRP A 392 -13.08 -14.11 -10.67
N MET A 393 -11.96 -13.59 -10.15
CA MET A 393 -11.76 -12.15 -10.05
C MET A 393 -11.74 -11.53 -11.45
N GLY A 394 -12.50 -10.45 -11.63
CA GLY A 394 -12.63 -9.68 -12.86
C GLY A 394 -11.92 -8.32 -12.78
N ALA A 395 -12.42 -7.36 -13.56
CA ALA A 395 -11.88 -6.01 -13.61
C ALA A 395 -11.86 -5.32 -12.22
N MET A 396 -10.91 -4.42 -12.03
CA MET A 396 -10.86 -3.58 -10.83
C MET A 396 -12.08 -2.66 -10.80
N ASP A 397 -12.66 -2.44 -9.61
CA ASP A 397 -13.79 -1.54 -9.42
C ASP A 397 -13.28 -0.12 -9.14
N ASP A 398 -13.42 0.79 -10.10
CA ASP A 398 -12.95 2.18 -9.96
C ASP A 398 -13.69 2.95 -8.85
N TYR A 399 -14.83 2.45 -8.36
CA TYR A 399 -15.51 3.04 -7.20
C TYR A 399 -14.80 2.71 -5.89
N SER A 400 -13.96 1.66 -5.86
CA SER A 400 -13.21 1.22 -4.65
C SER A 400 -12.11 2.18 -4.18
N LEU A 401 -12.00 3.34 -4.82
CA LEU A 401 -11.13 4.40 -4.37
C LEU A 401 -11.51 4.82 -2.94
N HIS A 402 -10.54 4.74 -2.04
CA HIS A 402 -10.75 5.07 -0.64
C HIS A 402 -9.47 5.64 -0.03
N GLY A 403 -9.60 6.33 1.10
CA GLY A 403 -8.47 6.89 1.82
C GLY A 403 -8.71 7.03 3.32
N GLY A 404 -7.63 7.25 4.06
CA GLY A 404 -7.64 7.52 5.49
C GLY A 404 -7.56 9.02 5.74
N CYS A 405 -8.58 9.58 6.40
CA CYS A 405 -8.61 10.98 6.75
C CYS A 405 -7.61 11.31 7.85
N GLU A 406 -7.20 12.59 7.91
CA GLU A 406 -6.28 13.11 8.91
C GLU A 406 -6.80 12.86 10.34
N VAL A 407 -5.92 12.39 11.24
CA VAL A 407 -6.23 12.19 12.67
C VAL A 407 -5.99 13.46 13.48
N GLY A 408 -6.98 13.86 14.31
CA GLY A 408 -6.83 14.92 15.31
C GLY A 408 -7.01 16.35 14.77
N ARG A 409 -7.97 16.56 13.87
CA ARG A 409 -8.24 17.84 13.21
C ARG A 409 -9.08 18.76 14.11
N THR A 410 -8.42 19.48 15.04
CA THR A 410 -9.10 20.48 15.89
C THR A 410 -10.15 21.29 15.11
N LYS A 411 -11.41 21.19 15.56
CA LYS A 411 -12.56 21.90 14.98
C LYS A 411 -12.19 23.37 14.73
N GLY A 412 -12.49 23.81 13.50
CA GLY A 412 -12.45 25.19 12.98
C GLY A 412 -11.92 26.28 13.92
N GLY A 413 -10.67 26.68 13.68
CA GLY A 413 -10.13 27.95 14.16
C GLY A 413 -8.99 28.36 13.25
N GLY A 414 -9.15 29.49 12.54
CA GLY A 414 -8.14 30.09 11.67
C GLY A 414 -6.95 30.67 12.45
N GLY A 415 -6.28 29.85 13.25
CA GLY A 415 -5.02 30.19 13.91
C GLY A 415 -3.92 29.26 13.41
N GLY A 416 -2.81 29.82 12.94
CA GLY A 416 -1.68 29.05 12.45
C GLY A 416 -1.18 28.05 13.49
N THR A 417 -1.43 26.77 13.27
CA THR A 417 -0.77 25.71 14.02
C THR A 417 0.64 25.56 13.48
N THR A 418 1.60 26.18 14.15
CA THR A 418 3.03 25.93 13.92
C THR A 418 3.31 24.47 14.23
N ILE A 419 3.54 23.66 13.20
CA ILE A 419 4.24 22.39 13.36
C ILE A 419 5.61 22.76 13.93
N CYS A 420 5.93 22.28 15.13
CA CYS A 420 7.25 22.50 15.73
C CYS A 420 8.32 21.91 14.82
N GLU A 421 8.92 22.77 14.00
CA GLU A 421 10.08 22.44 13.20
C GLU A 421 11.30 22.34 14.09
N MET A 422 11.83 21.13 14.26
CA MET A 422 13.20 20.99 14.71
C MET A 422 14.12 21.55 13.62
N LYS A 423 14.87 22.61 13.92
CA LYS A 423 15.89 23.17 13.03
C LYS A 423 16.98 22.11 12.76
N PRO A 424 17.28 21.73 11.51
CA PRO A 424 18.49 21.00 11.19
C PRO A 424 19.69 21.94 11.21
N ARG A 425 20.84 21.46 11.73
CA ARG A 425 22.16 22.03 11.42
C ARG A 425 22.51 21.66 9.97
N ASP A 426 23.10 22.62 9.29
CA ASP A 426 23.53 22.65 7.89
C ASP A 426 23.81 21.30 7.19
N GLY A 427 23.26 21.15 5.99
CA GLY A 427 23.49 20.01 5.10
C GLY A 427 22.22 19.18 4.86
N TRP A 428 21.99 18.80 3.61
CA TRP A 428 20.91 17.88 3.23
C TRP A 428 21.13 16.51 3.89
N GLU A 429 20.57 16.30 5.08
CA GLU A 429 20.35 14.97 5.63
C GLU A 429 18.89 14.55 5.42
N PRO A 430 18.64 13.29 5.00
CA PRO A 430 17.28 12.75 4.97
C PRO A 430 16.74 12.76 6.40
N TRP A 431 15.47 13.13 6.56
CA TRP A 431 14.74 13.22 7.84
C TRP A 431 14.96 12.00 8.73
N MET A 432 16.04 11.98 9.50
CA MET A 432 16.37 10.96 10.47
C MET A 432 15.42 11.11 11.65
N THR A 433 14.43 10.23 11.71
CA THR A 433 13.57 10.11 12.89
C THR A 433 14.32 9.32 13.96
N ILE A 434 14.96 10.01 14.90
CA ILE A 434 15.30 9.44 16.21
C ILE A 434 14.33 10.05 17.22
N ALA A 435 13.24 9.34 17.50
CA ALA A 435 12.41 9.62 18.67
C ALA A 435 13.04 8.94 19.89
N TYR A 436 13.98 9.62 20.56
CA TYR A 436 14.26 9.37 21.97
C TYR A 436 13.43 10.36 22.79
N MET A 437 12.24 9.94 23.24
CA MET A 437 11.51 10.71 24.23
C MET A 437 11.96 10.26 25.62
N GLY A 438 12.78 11.08 26.25
CA GLY A 438 13.07 11.02 27.67
C GLY A 438 11.80 11.21 28.50
N GLY A 439 11.82 10.61 29.69
CA GLY A 439 10.68 10.38 30.58
C GLY A 439 9.67 11.52 30.72
N ALA A 440 8.41 11.19 30.44
CA ALA A 440 7.25 11.76 31.12
C ALA A 440 6.33 10.62 31.51
N ARG A 441 6.28 10.33 32.82
CA ARG A 441 5.28 9.43 33.43
C ARG A 441 3.91 10.07 33.24
N TRP A 442 2.97 9.36 32.62
CA TRP A 442 1.55 9.69 32.73
C TRP A 442 0.80 8.47 33.28
N ALA A 443 -0.03 8.77 34.27
CA ALA A 443 -0.60 7.84 35.24
C ALA A 443 -1.62 6.87 34.63
N VAL A 444 -1.63 5.66 35.18
CA VAL A 444 -2.69 4.66 35.02
C VAL A 444 -3.90 5.13 35.83
N LEU A 445 -5.04 5.30 35.18
CA LEU A 445 -6.36 5.27 35.83
C LEU A 445 -7.17 4.12 35.23
N ARG A 446 -7.67 3.27 36.11
CA ARG A 446 -8.43 2.05 35.82
C ARG A 446 -9.87 2.41 35.44
N GLY A 447 -10.41 1.65 34.49
CA GLY A 447 -11.85 1.48 34.27
C GLY A 447 -12.45 2.54 33.35
N GLU A 448 -13.16 2.06 32.32
CA GLU A 448 -13.80 2.82 31.22
C GLU A 448 -12.87 3.11 30.03
N GLY A 449 -13.36 2.83 28.82
CA GLY A 449 -12.58 2.63 27.60
C GLY A 449 -11.59 3.77 27.28
N VAL A 450 -10.34 3.40 27.01
CA VAL A 450 -9.27 4.34 26.68
C VAL A 450 -9.50 4.92 25.29
N VAL A 451 -9.97 6.16 25.26
CA VAL A 451 -9.94 6.99 24.06
C VAL A 451 -8.53 7.55 23.92
N PHE A 452 -7.80 7.13 22.88
CA PHE A 452 -6.48 7.69 22.59
C PHE A 452 -6.67 9.05 21.91
N SER A 453 -6.46 10.14 22.65
CA SER A 453 -6.50 11.48 22.08
C SER A 453 -5.39 11.63 21.04
N GLY A 454 -5.73 11.54 19.74
CA GLY A 454 -4.81 11.77 18.63
C GLY A 454 -4.12 10.54 18.04
N GLU A 455 -4.60 9.31 18.29
CA GLU A 455 -4.11 8.10 17.60
C GLU A 455 -5.23 7.22 17.05
N LYS A 456 -5.00 6.66 15.86
CA LYS A 456 -5.87 5.66 15.23
C LYS A 456 -5.07 4.38 14.97
N TRP A 457 -5.60 3.26 15.42
CA TRP A 457 -5.10 1.92 15.18
C TRP A 457 -6.07 1.15 14.30
N ILE A 458 -5.56 0.56 13.23
CA ILE A 458 -6.32 -0.33 12.36
C ILE A 458 -5.56 -1.62 12.10
N ALA A 459 -6.28 -2.67 11.75
CA ALA A 459 -5.72 -3.85 11.10
C ALA A 459 -6.39 -4.07 9.75
N ASN A 460 -5.63 -4.52 8.74
CA ASN A 460 -6.15 -4.83 7.42
C ASN A 460 -5.87 -6.29 7.07
N SER A 461 -6.92 -7.00 6.67
CA SER A 461 -6.84 -8.28 5.97
C SER A 461 -7.01 -8.03 4.47
N TRP A 462 -5.89 -8.08 3.74
CA TRP A 462 -5.89 -7.98 2.27
C TRP A 462 -6.13 -9.37 1.67
N ILE A 463 -7.34 -9.62 1.18
CA ILE A 463 -7.70 -10.94 0.64
C ILE A 463 -7.40 -10.97 -0.86
N THR A 464 -6.45 -11.82 -1.24
CA THR A 464 -6.00 -11.95 -2.64
C THR A 464 -6.70 -13.10 -3.33
N ALA A 465 -7.13 -12.90 -4.57
CA ALA A 465 -7.66 -13.96 -5.40
C ALA A 465 -7.01 -13.92 -6.80
N PRO A 466 -7.02 -15.04 -7.54
CA PRO A 466 -6.47 -15.08 -8.88
C PRO A 466 -7.54 -14.63 -9.89
N TYR A 467 -7.08 -14.17 -11.05
CA TYR A 467 -7.90 -14.17 -12.26
C TYR A 467 -8.05 -15.62 -12.77
N ALA A 468 -8.96 -15.84 -13.71
CA ALA A 468 -9.27 -17.18 -14.23
C ALA A 468 -8.04 -17.93 -14.78
N ASP A 469 -7.14 -17.21 -15.44
CA ASP A 469 -5.88 -17.73 -15.98
C ASP A 469 -4.84 -18.12 -14.90
N GLY A 470 -5.00 -17.63 -13.67
CA GLY A 470 -4.14 -17.97 -12.52
C GLY A 470 -4.79 -18.91 -11.51
N ALA A 471 -6.04 -19.33 -11.74
CA ALA A 471 -6.85 -20.07 -10.77
C ALA A 471 -6.24 -21.42 -10.35
N TYR A 472 -5.54 -22.08 -11.27
CA TYR A 472 -4.86 -23.35 -11.02
C TYR A 472 -3.56 -23.20 -10.20
N MET A 473 -3.04 -21.98 -10.04
CA MET A 473 -1.82 -21.73 -9.28
C MET A 473 -2.13 -21.55 -7.80
N GLY A 474 -1.51 -22.38 -6.96
CA GLY A 474 -1.51 -22.16 -5.52
C GLY A 474 -0.78 -20.87 -5.16
N SER A 475 -1.27 -20.16 -4.14
CA SER A 475 -0.57 -18.96 -3.69
C SER A 475 0.81 -19.30 -3.13
N LEU A 476 1.80 -18.47 -3.45
CA LEU A 476 3.13 -18.48 -2.83
C LEU A 476 3.05 -18.50 -1.29
N TRP A 477 2.03 -17.85 -0.76
CA TRP A 477 1.79 -17.67 0.67
C TRP A 477 1.36 -18.95 1.38
N LEU A 478 0.91 -19.97 0.64
CA LEU A 478 0.59 -21.30 1.16
C LEU A 478 1.80 -22.23 1.23
N ARG A 479 2.94 -21.86 0.63
CA ARG A 479 4.14 -22.71 0.67
C ARG A 479 4.57 -22.94 2.11
N ASN A 480 4.78 -24.21 2.47
CA ASN A 480 5.07 -24.72 3.82
C ASN A 480 3.88 -24.78 4.79
N ILE A 481 2.63 -24.64 4.31
CA ILE A 481 1.43 -24.95 5.09
C ILE A 481 0.92 -26.32 4.66
N THR A 482 0.92 -27.28 5.58
CA THR A 482 0.10 -28.48 5.46
C THR A 482 -1.28 -28.16 6.02
N PHE A 483 -2.30 -28.14 5.17
CA PHE A 483 -3.67 -28.35 5.62
C PHE A 483 -3.75 -29.84 5.97
N ILE A 484 -3.78 -30.15 7.26
CA ILE A 484 -4.27 -31.47 7.65
C ILE A 484 -5.78 -31.31 7.51
N ASP A 485 -6.35 -31.92 6.48
CA ASP A 485 -7.78 -32.07 6.39
C ASP A 485 -8.21 -32.87 7.62
N ASP A 486 -8.90 -32.22 8.55
CA ASP A 486 -9.69 -32.93 9.56
C ASP A 486 -10.84 -33.60 8.78
N ILE A 487 -10.63 -34.87 8.42
CA ILE A 487 -11.66 -35.81 7.96
C ILE A 487 -12.47 -36.29 9.17
#